data_AF-A0A8S9B9F1-F1
#
_entry.id   AF-A0A8S9B9F1-F1
#
_cell.length_a   1.000
_cell.length_b   1.000
_cell.length_c   1.000
_cell.angle_alpha   90.00
_cell.angle_beta   90.00
_cell.angle_gamma   90.00
#
_symmetry.space_group_name_H-M   'P 1'
#
loop_
_entity.id
_entity.type
_entity.pdbx_description
1 polymer ?
#
loop_
_entity_poly.entity_id
_entity_poly.type
_entity_poly.pdbx_seq_one_letter_code
_entity_poly.pdbx_strand_id
1 'polypeptide(L)'
;MGYHRDADSFGTLSIFEGEMRRRFWAAVKQMDLMMSFQLGLPSNINIEQCDTKSPRNLLDSDFDEDTQVLPASRSENEATRLLWFVVKDRQMISFGKVCQDALSSKEKSEIEILRLDKEIRRMHDTTPDVLRTKPLSESIADPGYLIMTRAFIEFIYLKSLCALHRRYMARGDMFSTRSCVEAGMKLVSQFIDIYKEFSPGGQLYMERWMLTNFTMNDFLLGIMVLCLVLHLRWKKGRLGSVINTTAENEVLGLLKESHTICLEKSTISRDALRVSHAIRLTLNIARQADGEAKINSQLSSISLPHPPVGKSAAGEPYGVGPASLLLQGRHNHIQGEEAAFGALDVTSLFLFSRYLALIF
;
A
#
# COMPACT_ATOMS: atom_id res chain seq x y z
N MET A 1 3.51 3.33 -37.39
CA MET A 1 2.53 4.06 -36.55
C MET A 1 3.27 4.71 -35.37
N GLY A 2 3.32 6.04 -35.32
CA GLY A 2 4.08 6.80 -34.32
C GLY A 2 3.21 7.46 -33.25
N TYR A 3 2.41 6.68 -32.52
CA TYR A 3 1.45 7.20 -31.51
C TYR A 3 2.12 7.87 -30.30
N HIS A 4 3.40 7.56 -30.05
CA HIS A 4 4.25 8.24 -29.09
C HIS A 4 4.68 9.63 -29.54
N ARG A 5 4.38 9.99 -30.79
CA ARG A 5 4.56 11.33 -31.32
C ARG A 5 3.21 12.03 -31.44
N ASP A 6 3.16 13.33 -31.14
CA ASP A 6 1.94 14.10 -31.25
C ASP A 6 1.48 14.21 -32.71
N ALA A 7 0.17 14.08 -32.90
CA ALA A 7 -0.45 14.10 -34.21
C ALA A 7 -0.16 15.37 -35.02
N ASP A 8 0.02 16.51 -34.32
CA ASP A 8 0.32 17.80 -34.94
C ASP A 8 1.63 17.78 -35.73
N SER A 9 2.56 16.88 -35.39
CA SER A 9 3.85 16.75 -36.07
C SER A 9 3.79 16.06 -37.44
N PHE A 10 2.70 15.34 -37.74
CA PHE A 10 2.60 14.53 -38.96
C PHE A 10 1.95 15.26 -40.15
N GLY A 11 1.21 16.35 -39.91
CA GLY A 11 0.57 17.21 -40.93
C GLY A 11 -0.49 16.56 -41.85
N THR A 12 -0.62 15.24 -41.82
CA THR A 12 -1.46 14.43 -42.73
C THR A 12 -2.67 13.82 -42.04
N LEU A 13 -2.72 13.88 -40.71
CA LEU A 13 -3.80 13.32 -39.92
C LEU A 13 -4.93 14.35 -39.78
N SER A 14 -6.18 13.89 -39.86
CA SER A 14 -7.32 14.71 -39.49
C SER A 14 -7.26 15.09 -38.02
N ILE A 15 -8.01 16.13 -37.67
CA ILE A 15 -8.12 16.62 -36.30
C ILE A 15 -8.73 15.57 -35.37
N PHE A 16 -9.75 14.85 -35.86
CA PHE A 16 -10.35 13.71 -35.17
C PHE A 16 -9.34 12.61 -34.89
N GLU A 17 -8.62 12.14 -35.92
CA GLU A 17 -7.58 11.11 -35.76
C GLU A 17 -6.51 11.54 -34.78
N GLY A 18 -6.14 12.82 -34.79
CA GLY A 18 -5.17 13.37 -33.85
C GLY A 18 -5.60 13.23 -32.40
N GLU A 19 -6.84 13.59 -32.07
CA GLU A 19 -7.38 13.43 -30.73
C GLU A 19 -7.58 11.97 -30.34
N MET A 20 -8.08 11.13 -31.25
CA MET A 20 -8.24 9.69 -31.00
C MET A 20 -6.89 9.01 -30.74
N ARG A 21 -5.82 9.42 -31.43
CA ARG A 21 -4.45 8.96 -31.16
C ARG A 21 -3.95 9.40 -29.80
N ARG A 22 -4.21 10.65 -29.36
CA ARG A 22 -3.85 11.13 -28.02
C ARG A 22 -4.56 10.31 -26.93
N ARG A 23 -5.88 10.09 -27.07
CA ARG A 23 -6.67 9.25 -26.14
C ARG A 23 -6.14 7.83 -26.07
N PHE A 24 -5.89 7.21 -27.22
CA PHE A 24 -5.35 5.85 -27.29
C PHE A 24 -3.96 5.76 -26.66
N TRP A 25 -3.05 6.68 -27.01
CA TRP A 25 -1.69 6.67 -26.47
C TRP A 25 -1.67 6.90 -24.96
N ALA A 26 -2.50 7.81 -24.44
CA ALA A 26 -2.67 7.99 -23.01
C ALA A 26 -3.12 6.68 -22.33
N ALA A 27 -4.07 5.94 -22.92
CA ALA A 27 -4.52 4.67 -22.37
C ALA A 27 -3.40 3.63 -22.35
N VAL A 28 -2.61 3.53 -23.43
CA VAL A 28 -1.47 2.62 -23.54
C VAL A 28 -0.40 2.94 -22.50
N LYS A 29 0.00 4.22 -22.35
CA LYS A 29 0.93 4.66 -21.29
C LYS A 29 0.44 4.28 -19.90
N GLN A 30 -0.83 4.56 -19.62
CA GLN A 30 -1.44 4.26 -18.32
C GLN A 30 -1.45 2.75 -18.05
N MET A 31 -1.78 1.92 -19.03
CA MET A 31 -1.80 0.46 -18.87
C MET A 31 -0.41 -0.12 -18.67
N ASP A 32 0.58 0.27 -19.48
CA ASP A 32 1.97 -0.19 -19.35
C ASP A 32 2.51 0.12 -17.95
N LEU A 33 2.37 1.36 -17.48
CA LEU A 33 2.87 1.74 -16.16
C LEU A 33 2.19 0.98 -15.01
N MET A 34 0.86 0.84 -15.07
CA MET A 34 0.08 0.14 -14.04
C MET A 34 0.41 -1.35 -13.98
N MET A 35 0.52 -2.00 -15.14
CA MET A 35 0.87 -3.43 -15.23
C MET A 35 2.32 -3.68 -14.81
N SER A 36 3.26 -2.86 -15.29
CA SER A 36 4.66 -2.93 -14.91
C SER A 36 4.83 -2.80 -13.39
N PHE A 37 4.15 -1.84 -12.76
CA PHE A 37 4.16 -1.72 -11.30
C PHE A 37 3.61 -2.97 -10.61
N GLN A 38 2.46 -3.49 -11.04
CA GLN A 38 1.84 -4.68 -10.45
C GLN A 38 2.74 -5.93 -10.58
N LEU A 39 3.53 -6.01 -11.66
CA LEU A 39 4.45 -7.12 -11.90
C LEU A 39 5.83 -6.92 -11.25
N GLY A 40 6.10 -5.75 -10.67
CA GLY A 40 7.42 -5.39 -10.16
C GLY A 40 8.48 -5.22 -11.26
N LEU A 41 8.05 -4.77 -12.45
CA LEU A 41 8.88 -4.59 -13.63
C LEU A 41 9.00 -3.11 -14.01
N PRO A 42 10.06 -2.70 -14.74
CA PRO A 42 10.10 -1.40 -15.38
C PRO A 42 8.96 -1.20 -16.40
N SER A 43 8.49 0.03 -16.57
CA SER A 43 7.62 0.41 -17.69
C SER A 43 8.37 0.22 -19.00
N ASN A 44 7.73 -0.34 -20.04
CA ASN A 44 8.34 -0.45 -21.36
C ASN A 44 8.37 0.91 -22.08
N ILE A 45 7.42 1.79 -21.76
CA ILE A 45 7.30 3.09 -22.38
C ILE A 45 8.16 4.10 -21.63
N ASN A 46 9.17 4.64 -22.31
CA ASN A 46 9.91 5.79 -21.83
C ASN A 46 9.12 7.08 -22.12
N ILE A 47 8.57 7.68 -21.08
CA ILE A 47 7.78 8.92 -21.18
C ILE A 47 8.60 10.07 -21.77
N GLU A 48 9.92 10.13 -21.53
CA GLU A 48 10.80 11.18 -22.07
C GLU A 48 10.97 11.11 -23.60
N GLN A 49 10.65 9.95 -24.20
CA GLN A 49 10.69 9.74 -25.64
C GLN A 49 9.33 10.00 -26.31
N CYS A 50 8.32 10.38 -25.53
CA CYS A 50 6.99 10.69 -26.01
C CYS A 50 6.78 12.21 -26.04
N ASP A 51 6.26 12.75 -27.14
CA ASP A 51 5.83 14.16 -27.22
C ASP A 51 4.32 14.32 -27.43
N THR A 52 3.56 13.21 -27.47
CA THR A 52 2.10 13.20 -27.55
C THR A 52 1.47 14.00 -26.41
N LYS A 53 0.64 14.98 -26.75
CA LYS A 53 -0.08 15.82 -25.78
C LYS A 53 -1.14 15.00 -25.02
N SER A 54 -1.49 15.46 -23.83
CA SER A 54 -2.61 14.89 -23.08
C SER A 54 -3.93 15.09 -23.86
N PRO A 55 -4.89 14.14 -23.76
CA PRO A 55 -6.21 14.27 -24.37
C PRO A 55 -6.97 15.50 -23.87
N ARG A 56 -7.83 16.08 -24.71
CA ARG A 56 -8.73 17.16 -24.30
C ARG A 56 -9.94 16.60 -23.60
N ASN A 57 -10.45 17.34 -22.61
CA ASN A 57 -11.69 16.98 -21.91
C ASN A 57 -12.92 17.23 -22.80
N LEU A 58 -13.16 16.33 -23.75
CA LEU A 58 -14.28 16.38 -24.70
C LEU A 58 -15.09 15.09 -24.59
N LEU A 59 -16.41 15.18 -24.72
CA LEU A 59 -17.28 14.02 -24.90
C LEU A 59 -17.19 13.55 -26.36
N ASP A 60 -17.58 12.30 -26.60
CA ASP A 60 -17.59 11.72 -27.94
C ASP A 60 -18.61 12.40 -28.86
N SER A 61 -19.57 13.13 -28.29
CA SER A 61 -20.54 13.94 -29.03
C SER A 61 -20.06 15.34 -29.42
N ASP A 62 -18.86 15.76 -28.97
CA ASP A 62 -18.37 17.13 -29.22
C ASP A 62 -17.63 17.29 -30.54
N PHE A 63 -17.14 16.18 -31.10
CA PHE A 63 -16.31 16.16 -32.28
C PHE A 63 -16.40 14.77 -32.95
N ASP A 64 -16.18 14.76 -34.25
CA ASP A 64 -16.36 13.62 -35.15
C ASP A 64 -15.35 13.71 -36.31
N GLU A 65 -15.42 12.78 -37.26
CA GLU A 65 -14.53 12.69 -38.41
C GLU A 65 -14.53 13.95 -39.29
N ASP A 66 -15.62 14.72 -39.30
CA ASP A 66 -15.77 15.93 -40.11
C ASP A 66 -15.22 17.19 -39.41
N THR A 67 -14.82 17.07 -38.14
CA THR A 67 -14.31 18.19 -37.34
C THR A 67 -13.01 18.76 -37.91
N GLN A 68 -13.04 20.05 -38.28
CA GLN A 68 -11.87 20.77 -38.84
C GLN A 68 -11.04 21.52 -37.79
N VAL A 69 -11.61 21.79 -36.61
CA VAL A 69 -10.94 22.44 -35.49
C VAL A 69 -11.48 21.83 -34.20
N LEU A 70 -10.60 21.32 -33.32
CA LEU A 70 -11.04 20.78 -32.04
C LEU A 70 -11.68 21.88 -31.18
N PRO A 71 -12.87 21.63 -30.60
CA PRO A 71 -13.45 22.53 -29.63
C PRO A 71 -12.53 22.70 -28.40
N ALA A 72 -12.79 23.77 -27.65
CA ALA A 72 -12.12 23.99 -26.37
C ALA A 72 -12.48 22.87 -25.39
N SER A 73 -11.50 22.45 -24.57
CA SER A 73 -11.76 21.49 -23.50
C SER A 73 -12.88 21.98 -22.59
N ARG A 74 -13.78 21.09 -22.18
CA ARG A 74 -14.79 21.39 -21.15
C ARG A 74 -14.13 21.75 -19.82
N SER A 75 -14.86 22.53 -19.03
CA SER A 75 -14.46 22.90 -17.67
C SER A 75 -14.16 21.67 -16.82
N GLU A 76 -13.14 21.77 -15.97
CA GLU A 76 -12.81 20.73 -14.99
C GLU A 76 -13.75 20.75 -13.77
N ASN A 77 -14.70 21.69 -13.71
CA ASN A 77 -15.73 21.73 -12.66
C ASN A 77 -16.93 20.82 -12.96
N GLU A 78 -16.99 20.23 -14.16
CA GLU A 78 -18.07 19.34 -14.59
C GLU A 78 -17.59 17.88 -14.58
N ALA A 79 -18.45 16.96 -14.11
CA ALA A 79 -18.18 15.53 -14.04
C ALA A 79 -18.27 14.82 -15.41
N THR A 80 -17.48 15.26 -16.39
CA THR A 80 -17.47 14.61 -17.71
C THR A 80 -16.87 13.20 -17.61
N ARG A 81 -17.29 12.30 -18.52
CA ARG A 81 -16.77 10.92 -18.54
C ARG A 81 -15.27 10.83 -18.82
N LEU A 82 -14.68 11.84 -19.44
CA LEU A 82 -13.25 11.85 -19.79
C LEU A 82 -12.39 12.59 -18.77
N LEU A 83 -12.96 13.43 -17.90
CA LEU A 83 -12.17 14.25 -16.97
C LEU A 83 -11.31 13.39 -16.04
N TRP A 84 -11.86 12.31 -15.47
CA TRP A 84 -11.08 11.42 -14.59
C TRP A 84 -9.88 10.81 -15.32
N PHE A 85 -10.03 10.51 -16.61
CA PHE A 85 -8.97 9.93 -17.43
C PHE A 85 -7.85 10.94 -17.69
N VAL A 86 -8.20 12.20 -17.93
CA VAL A 86 -7.25 13.31 -18.06
C VAL A 86 -6.52 13.57 -16.75
N VAL A 87 -7.23 13.61 -15.62
CA VAL A 87 -6.63 13.80 -14.29
C VAL A 87 -5.69 12.63 -13.95
N LYS A 88 -6.10 11.40 -14.27
CA LYS A 88 -5.26 10.21 -14.10
C LYS A 88 -3.98 10.27 -14.95
N ASP A 89 -4.05 10.72 -16.21
CA ASP A 89 -2.88 10.88 -17.08
C ASP A 89 -1.83 11.81 -16.44
N ARG A 90 -2.28 12.90 -15.79
CA ARG A 90 -1.40 13.82 -15.04
C ARG A 90 -0.75 13.13 -13.84
N GLN A 91 -1.53 12.41 -13.03
CA GLN A 91 -1.02 11.69 -11.85
C GLN A 91 0.01 10.60 -12.20
N MET A 92 -0.14 9.95 -13.37
CA MET A 92 0.80 8.92 -13.81
C MET A 92 2.24 9.43 -13.99
N ILE A 93 2.45 10.74 -14.20
CA ILE A 93 3.80 11.29 -14.33
C ILE A 93 4.57 11.12 -13.01
N SER A 94 3.98 11.56 -11.89
CA SER A 94 4.61 11.43 -10.57
C SER A 94 4.66 9.97 -10.12
N PHE A 95 3.62 9.17 -10.43
CA PHE A 95 3.65 7.73 -10.14
C PHE A 95 4.74 6.99 -10.92
N GLY A 96 5.01 7.38 -12.17
CA GLY A 96 6.09 6.84 -12.99
C GLY A 96 7.46 7.03 -12.33
N LYS A 97 7.71 8.20 -11.76
CA LYS A 97 8.93 8.49 -10.99
C LYS A 97 9.03 7.61 -9.74
N VAL A 98 7.92 7.37 -9.03
CA VAL A 98 7.88 6.45 -7.88
C VAL A 98 8.18 5.01 -8.30
N CYS A 99 7.67 4.57 -9.46
CA CYS A 99 7.96 3.24 -9.97
C CYS A 99 9.45 3.07 -10.30
N GLN A 100 10.03 4.04 -11.01
CA GLN A 100 11.47 4.08 -11.30
C GLN A 100 12.30 4.08 -10.01
N ASP A 101 11.87 4.86 -9.02
CA ASP A 101 12.53 4.96 -7.73
C ASP A 101 12.50 3.62 -6.98
N ALA A 102 11.34 2.95 -6.94
CA ALA A 102 11.18 1.66 -6.30
C ALA A 102 12.08 0.58 -6.95
N LEU A 103 12.31 0.65 -8.26
CA LEU A 103 13.15 -0.27 -9.03
C LEU A 103 14.64 0.10 -9.01
N SER A 104 14.99 1.29 -8.51
CA SER A 104 16.36 1.77 -8.48
C SER A 104 17.15 1.10 -7.36
N SER A 105 18.30 0.54 -7.71
CA SER A 105 19.31 0.10 -6.74
C SER A 105 20.01 1.26 -6.04
N LYS A 106 19.97 2.46 -6.65
CA LYS A 106 20.50 3.68 -6.04
C LYS A 106 19.51 4.21 -5.01
N GLU A 107 20.02 4.37 -3.80
CA GLU A 107 19.29 5.01 -2.71
C GLU A 107 19.18 6.52 -2.94
N LYS A 108 17.95 7.03 -2.81
CA LYS A 108 17.73 8.48 -2.74
C LYS A 108 18.03 9.00 -1.35
N SER A 109 18.61 10.20 -1.31
CA SER A 109 18.74 10.99 -0.08
C SER A 109 17.38 11.39 0.49
N GLU A 110 17.32 11.70 1.79
CA GLU A 110 16.11 12.18 2.46
C GLU A 110 15.45 13.37 1.73
N ILE A 111 16.28 14.31 1.27
CA ILE A 111 15.84 15.50 0.53
C ILE A 111 15.13 15.09 -0.77
N GLU A 112 15.66 14.11 -1.49
CA GLU A 112 15.04 13.63 -2.73
C GLU A 112 13.73 12.90 -2.49
N ILE A 113 13.62 12.11 -1.41
CA ILE A 113 12.39 11.43 -1.00
C ILE A 113 11.31 12.46 -0.67
N LEU A 114 11.65 13.46 0.15
CA LEU A 114 10.75 14.56 0.51
C LEU A 114 10.33 15.38 -0.72
N ARG A 115 11.22 15.55 -1.69
CA ARG A 115 10.90 16.22 -2.95
C ARG A 115 9.86 15.43 -3.75
N LEU A 116 10.01 14.10 -3.83
CA LEU A 116 9.08 13.24 -4.55
C LEU A 116 7.73 13.11 -3.82
N ASP A 117 7.72 13.00 -2.48
CA ASP A 117 6.48 13.07 -1.67
C ASP A 117 5.71 14.38 -1.93
N LYS A 118 6.41 15.53 -1.88
CA LYS A 118 5.81 16.84 -2.18
C LYS A 118 5.26 16.91 -3.60
N GLU A 119 5.94 16.30 -4.57
CA GLU A 119 5.46 16.25 -5.95
C GLU A 119 4.15 15.45 -6.06
N ILE A 120 4.08 14.28 -5.43
CA ILE A 120 2.88 13.43 -5.39
C ILE A 120 1.70 14.20 -4.78
N ARG A 121 1.93 14.86 -3.64
CA ARG A 121 0.90 15.65 -2.94
C ARG A 121 0.43 16.83 -3.76
N ARG A 122 1.34 17.62 -4.33
CA ARG A 122 0.99 18.75 -5.21
C ARG A 122 0.19 18.30 -6.41
N MET A 123 0.56 17.16 -7.03
CA MET A 123 -0.19 16.62 -8.15
C MET A 123 -1.62 16.25 -7.73
N HIS A 124 -1.79 15.62 -6.57
CA HIS A 124 -3.11 15.32 -6.02
C HIS A 124 -3.92 16.57 -5.66
N ASP A 125 -3.28 17.63 -5.17
CA ASP A 125 -3.93 18.90 -4.86
C ASP A 125 -4.55 19.57 -6.11
N THR A 126 -4.03 19.29 -7.32
CA THR A 126 -4.62 19.76 -8.57
C THR A 126 -5.88 19.00 -9.01
N THR A 127 -6.28 17.95 -8.28
CA THR A 127 -7.51 17.19 -8.58
C THR A 127 -8.73 18.11 -8.46
N PRO A 128 -9.55 18.24 -9.52
CA PRO A 128 -10.75 19.06 -9.48
C PRO A 128 -11.75 18.59 -8.40
N ASP A 129 -12.47 19.51 -7.78
CA ASP A 129 -13.37 19.21 -6.65
C ASP A 129 -14.46 18.19 -7.01
N VAL A 130 -14.92 18.21 -8.26
CA VAL A 130 -15.90 17.24 -8.75
C VAL A 130 -15.37 15.79 -8.74
N LEU A 131 -14.05 15.61 -8.75
CA LEU A 131 -13.34 14.33 -8.69
C LEU A 131 -12.67 14.04 -7.34
N ARG A 132 -12.89 14.86 -6.31
CA ARG A 132 -12.42 14.54 -4.95
C ARG A 132 -13.32 13.51 -4.29
N THR A 133 -12.71 12.64 -3.48
CA THR A 133 -13.45 11.66 -2.67
C THR A 133 -14.28 12.36 -1.60
N LYS A 134 -15.44 11.79 -1.31
CA LYS A 134 -16.38 12.21 -0.27
C LYS A 134 -16.86 10.97 0.47
N PRO A 135 -17.34 11.10 1.72
CA PRO A 135 -18.04 10.01 2.38
C PRO A 135 -19.17 9.48 1.49
N LEU A 136 -19.39 8.16 1.48
CA LEU A 136 -20.43 7.53 0.67
C LEU A 136 -21.83 8.03 1.08
N SER A 137 -22.03 8.31 2.37
CA SER A 137 -23.24 8.93 2.91
C SER A 137 -23.56 10.31 2.32
N GLU A 138 -22.56 11.04 1.85
CA GLU A 138 -22.72 12.34 1.20
C GLU A 138 -22.86 12.23 -0.32
N SER A 139 -22.68 11.03 -0.88
CA SER A 139 -22.67 10.78 -2.33
C SER A 139 -23.94 10.08 -2.82
N ILE A 140 -25.02 10.04 -2.04
CA ILE A 140 -26.25 9.27 -2.35
C ILE A 140 -26.86 9.67 -3.71
N ALA A 141 -26.80 10.95 -4.07
CA ALA A 141 -27.30 11.47 -5.33
C ALA A 141 -26.28 11.42 -6.48
N ASP A 142 -25.02 11.08 -6.20
CA ASP A 142 -23.98 11.02 -7.22
C ASP A 142 -24.10 9.71 -8.03
N PRO A 143 -23.85 9.74 -9.35
CA PRO A 143 -23.78 8.53 -10.15
C PRO A 143 -22.69 7.57 -9.63
N GLY A 144 -22.96 6.26 -9.59
CA GLY A 144 -22.01 5.25 -9.10
C GLY A 144 -20.65 5.31 -9.80
N TYR A 145 -20.65 5.44 -11.14
CA TYR A 145 -19.44 5.68 -11.93
C TYR A 145 -18.58 6.86 -11.43
N LEU A 146 -19.21 7.97 -11.03
CA LEU A 146 -18.50 9.15 -10.51
C LEU A 146 -17.84 8.84 -9.15
N ILE A 147 -18.53 8.11 -8.29
CA ILE A 147 -17.98 7.66 -7.00
C ILE A 147 -16.77 6.75 -7.21
N MET A 148 -16.88 5.80 -8.14
CA MET A 148 -15.78 4.89 -8.49
C MET A 148 -14.56 5.63 -9.07
N THR A 149 -14.78 6.58 -9.97
CA THR A 149 -13.66 7.34 -10.57
C THR A 149 -12.96 8.24 -9.55
N ARG A 150 -13.69 8.87 -8.62
CA ARG A 150 -13.12 9.58 -7.45
C ARG A 150 -12.22 8.65 -6.63
N ALA A 151 -12.71 7.45 -6.32
CA ALA A 151 -11.96 6.46 -5.55
C ALA A 151 -10.67 6.02 -6.27
N PHE A 152 -10.70 5.81 -7.59
CA PHE A 152 -9.50 5.42 -8.34
C PHE A 152 -8.42 6.50 -8.34
N ILE A 153 -8.79 7.77 -8.46
CA ILE A 153 -7.86 8.90 -8.37
C ILE A 153 -7.20 8.94 -6.97
N GLU A 154 -8.01 8.74 -5.93
CA GLU A 154 -7.50 8.69 -4.55
C GLU A 154 -6.58 7.48 -4.32
N PHE A 155 -6.95 6.30 -4.80
CA PHE A 155 -6.11 5.09 -4.67
C PHE A 155 -4.79 5.22 -5.40
N ILE A 156 -4.77 5.88 -6.57
CA ILE A 156 -3.52 6.17 -7.29
C ILE A 156 -2.61 7.10 -6.48
N TYR A 157 -3.18 8.08 -5.80
CA TYR A 157 -2.42 8.95 -4.90
C TYR A 157 -1.88 8.17 -3.68
N LEU A 158 -2.73 7.44 -2.98
CA LEU A 158 -2.36 6.72 -1.76
C LEU A 158 -1.34 5.62 -2.04
N LYS A 159 -1.52 4.85 -3.13
CA LYS A 159 -0.53 3.85 -3.53
C LYS A 159 0.81 4.46 -3.88
N SER A 160 0.84 5.68 -4.44
CA SER A 160 2.10 6.37 -4.77
C SER A 160 2.88 6.67 -3.50
N LEU A 161 2.21 7.14 -2.44
CA LEU A 161 2.81 7.35 -1.12
C LEU A 161 3.27 6.04 -0.48
N CYS A 162 2.43 5.00 -0.47
CA CYS A 162 2.81 3.67 0.03
C CYS A 162 4.03 3.14 -0.72
N ALA A 163 4.02 3.24 -2.06
CA ALA A 163 5.08 2.74 -2.90
C ALA A 163 6.41 3.46 -2.65
N LEU A 164 6.40 4.80 -2.53
CA LEU A 164 7.58 5.59 -2.23
C LEU A 164 8.15 5.24 -0.84
N HIS A 165 7.31 5.25 0.18
CA HIS A 165 7.77 5.25 1.56
C HIS A 165 8.00 3.87 2.17
N ARG A 166 7.43 2.78 1.61
CA ARG A 166 7.53 1.43 2.21
C ARG A 166 8.97 0.95 2.45
N ARG A 167 9.90 1.23 1.53
CA ARG A 167 11.30 0.79 1.65
C ARG A 167 12.05 1.57 2.74
N TYR A 168 11.74 2.85 2.89
CA TYR A 168 12.35 3.72 3.90
C TYR A 168 11.77 3.48 5.30
N MET A 169 10.47 3.17 5.37
CA MET A 169 9.84 2.65 6.59
C MET A 169 10.55 1.38 7.07
N ALA A 170 10.86 0.42 6.19
CA ALA A 170 11.57 -0.80 6.54
C ALA A 170 12.97 -0.54 7.14
N ARG A 171 13.62 0.56 6.74
CA ARG A 171 14.92 1.01 7.27
C ARG A 171 14.79 1.80 8.57
N GLY A 172 13.58 2.15 8.98
CA GLY A 172 13.30 2.85 10.23
C GLY A 172 13.18 4.36 10.11
N ASP A 173 13.05 4.91 8.89
CA ASP A 173 12.78 6.33 8.71
C ASP A 173 11.40 6.69 9.28
N MET A 174 11.36 7.65 10.20
CA MET A 174 10.14 7.99 10.94
C MET A 174 9.11 8.70 10.06
N PHE A 175 9.57 9.63 9.21
CA PHE A 175 8.69 10.35 8.29
C PHE A 175 8.02 9.39 7.31
N SER A 176 8.83 8.54 6.66
CA SER A 176 8.31 7.53 5.73
C SER A 176 7.42 6.52 6.42
N THR A 177 7.72 6.11 7.66
CA THR A 177 6.83 5.24 8.44
C THR A 177 5.46 5.89 8.59
N ARG A 178 5.40 7.15 9.03
CA ARG A 178 4.14 7.87 9.20
C ARG A 178 3.38 8.02 7.88
N SER A 179 4.03 8.56 6.86
CA SER A 179 3.41 8.79 5.54
C SER A 179 2.90 7.49 4.90
N CYS A 180 3.66 6.40 5.00
CA CYS A 180 3.29 5.11 4.44
C CYS A 180 2.07 4.51 5.16
N VAL A 181 2.07 4.55 6.50
CA VAL A 181 1.01 3.96 7.34
C VAL A 181 -0.28 4.75 7.21
N GLU A 182 -0.23 6.09 7.28
CA GLU A 182 -1.41 6.94 7.09
C GLU A 182 -2.05 6.69 5.71
N ALA A 183 -1.22 6.62 4.65
CA ALA A 183 -1.70 6.30 3.31
C ALA A 183 -2.29 4.88 3.22
N GLY A 184 -1.62 3.89 3.81
CA GLY A 184 -2.08 2.49 3.81
C GLY A 184 -3.39 2.29 4.56
N MET A 185 -3.53 2.92 5.73
CA MET A 185 -4.77 2.88 6.52
C MET A 185 -5.93 3.52 5.75
N LYS A 186 -5.72 4.71 5.18
CA LYS A 186 -6.75 5.39 4.38
C LYS A 186 -7.17 4.57 3.16
N LEU A 187 -6.21 3.98 2.45
CA LEU A 187 -6.48 3.15 1.27
C LEU A 187 -7.32 1.93 1.66
N VAL A 188 -6.89 1.19 2.68
CA VAL A 188 -7.57 -0.03 3.15
C VAL A 188 -8.98 0.29 3.65
N SER A 189 -9.14 1.35 4.46
CA SER A 189 -10.44 1.77 4.97
C SER A 189 -11.40 2.14 3.84
N GLN A 190 -10.98 3.03 2.92
CA GLN A 190 -11.81 3.45 1.80
C GLN A 190 -12.18 2.29 0.87
N PHE A 191 -11.25 1.36 0.64
CA PHE A 191 -11.54 0.16 -0.13
C PHE A 191 -12.61 -0.70 0.55
N ILE A 192 -12.51 -0.93 1.86
CA ILE A 192 -13.50 -1.70 2.63
C ILE A 192 -14.89 -1.06 2.51
N ASP A 193 -14.99 0.25 2.64
CA ASP A 193 -16.26 0.98 2.55
C ASP A 193 -16.90 0.82 1.15
N ILE A 194 -16.11 1.00 0.09
CA ILE A 194 -16.57 0.80 -1.29
C ILE A 194 -16.97 -0.66 -1.54
N TYR A 195 -16.19 -1.61 -1.01
CA TYR A 195 -16.43 -3.03 -1.21
C TYR A 195 -17.76 -3.49 -0.60
N LYS A 196 -18.13 -2.94 0.56
CA LYS A 196 -19.42 -3.21 1.22
C LYS A 196 -20.59 -2.80 0.31
N GLU A 197 -20.49 -1.66 -0.37
CA GLU A 197 -21.52 -1.14 -1.28
C GLU A 197 -21.70 -1.96 -2.58
N PHE A 198 -20.82 -2.92 -2.86
CA PHE A 198 -21.01 -3.88 -3.96
C PHE A 198 -21.96 -5.04 -3.62
N SER A 199 -22.40 -5.15 -2.36
CA SER A 199 -23.36 -6.16 -1.95
C SER A 199 -24.76 -5.85 -2.51
N PRO A 200 -25.65 -6.86 -2.69
CA PRO A 200 -27.02 -6.62 -3.13
C PRO A 200 -27.72 -5.56 -2.26
N GLY A 201 -28.27 -4.53 -2.91
CA GLY A 201 -28.92 -3.39 -2.23
C GLY A 201 -27.98 -2.23 -1.87
N GLY A 202 -26.65 -2.39 -2.03
CA GLY A 202 -25.68 -1.30 -1.87
C GLY A 202 -25.68 -0.32 -3.03
N GLN A 203 -25.23 0.90 -2.78
CA GLN A 203 -25.23 2.01 -3.72
C GLN A 203 -24.40 1.72 -4.98
N LEU A 204 -23.33 0.94 -4.84
CA LEU A 204 -22.37 0.65 -5.91
C LEU A 204 -22.59 -0.73 -6.54
N TYR A 205 -23.68 -1.44 -6.21
CA TYR A 205 -23.95 -2.80 -6.71
C TYR A 205 -23.86 -2.91 -8.24
N MET A 206 -24.39 -1.91 -8.96
CA MET A 206 -24.35 -1.89 -10.43
C MET A 206 -22.95 -1.62 -10.99
N GLU A 207 -22.04 -1.04 -10.20
CA GLU A 207 -20.68 -0.68 -10.61
C GLU A 207 -19.62 -1.69 -10.17
N ARG A 208 -20.02 -2.85 -9.64
CA ARG A 208 -19.11 -3.94 -9.25
C ARG A 208 -18.16 -4.40 -10.37
N TRP A 209 -18.55 -4.20 -11.63
CA TRP A 209 -17.71 -4.51 -12.81
C TRP A 209 -16.47 -3.60 -12.88
N MET A 210 -16.52 -2.43 -12.24
CA MET A 210 -15.39 -1.51 -12.14
C MET A 210 -14.36 -1.96 -11.10
N LEU A 211 -14.64 -2.98 -10.28
CA LEU A 211 -13.64 -3.54 -9.36
C LEU A 211 -12.57 -4.31 -10.15
N THR A 212 -11.56 -3.59 -10.60
CA THR A 212 -10.48 -4.15 -11.42
C THR A 212 -9.44 -4.87 -10.57
N ASN A 213 -8.63 -5.70 -11.23
CA ASN A 213 -7.41 -6.26 -10.62
C ASN A 213 -6.47 -5.17 -10.11
N PHE A 214 -6.39 -4.01 -10.75
CA PHE A 214 -5.56 -2.90 -10.28
C PHE A 214 -6.02 -2.41 -8.90
N THR A 215 -7.32 -2.16 -8.76
CA THR A 215 -7.93 -1.71 -7.49
C THR A 215 -7.72 -2.76 -6.38
N MET A 216 -7.87 -4.05 -6.70
CA MET A 216 -7.57 -5.12 -5.74
C MET A 216 -6.09 -5.12 -5.34
N ASN A 217 -5.17 -4.93 -6.27
CA ASN A 217 -3.73 -4.89 -5.94
C ASN A 217 -3.37 -3.67 -5.09
N ASP A 218 -3.98 -2.52 -5.33
CA ASP A 218 -3.81 -1.33 -4.49
C ASP A 218 -4.25 -1.64 -3.03
N PHE A 219 -5.38 -2.34 -2.86
CA PHE A 219 -5.85 -2.81 -1.55
C PHE A 219 -4.87 -3.79 -0.87
N LEU A 220 -4.39 -4.79 -1.62
CA LEU A 220 -3.41 -5.76 -1.12
C LEU A 220 -2.09 -5.08 -0.71
N LEU A 221 -1.63 -4.09 -1.47
CA LEU A 221 -0.46 -3.28 -1.11
C LEU A 221 -0.68 -2.55 0.22
N GLY A 222 -1.84 -1.91 0.40
CA GLY A 222 -2.22 -1.26 1.65
C GLY A 222 -2.16 -2.22 2.84
N ILE A 223 -2.77 -3.42 2.72
CA ILE A 223 -2.71 -4.46 3.75
C ILE A 223 -1.26 -4.85 4.06
N MET A 224 -0.43 -5.03 3.05
CA MET A 224 0.97 -5.43 3.26
C MET A 224 1.78 -4.35 3.99
N VAL A 225 1.50 -3.06 3.73
CA VAL A 225 2.06 -1.95 4.52
C VAL A 225 1.65 -2.05 5.99
N LEU A 226 0.37 -2.32 6.26
CA LEU A 226 -0.17 -2.49 7.60
C LEU A 226 0.45 -3.69 8.35
N CYS A 227 0.62 -4.82 7.67
CA CYS A 227 1.33 -5.98 8.23
C CYS A 227 2.80 -5.65 8.52
N LEU A 228 3.47 -4.94 7.61
CA LEU A 228 4.88 -4.57 7.75
C LEU A 228 5.12 -3.66 8.95
N VAL A 229 4.30 -2.63 9.17
CA VAL A 229 4.50 -1.72 10.32
C VAL A 229 4.33 -2.45 11.66
N LEU A 230 3.36 -3.36 11.78
CA LEU A 230 3.18 -4.17 12.99
C LEU A 230 4.38 -5.08 13.23
N HIS A 231 4.87 -5.74 12.19
CA HIS A 231 6.06 -6.57 12.29
C HIS A 231 7.29 -5.77 12.75
N LEU A 232 7.53 -4.59 12.16
CA LEU A 232 8.64 -3.71 12.54
C LEU A 232 8.52 -3.22 13.99
N ARG A 233 7.30 -2.90 14.45
CA ARG A 233 7.01 -2.54 15.83
C ARG A 233 7.39 -3.66 16.80
N TRP A 234 6.95 -4.89 16.54
CA TRP A 234 7.24 -6.02 17.44
C TRP A 234 8.73 -6.36 17.46
N LYS A 235 9.42 -6.26 16.32
CA LYS A 235 10.88 -6.46 16.26
C LYS A 235 11.66 -5.43 17.07
N LYS A 236 11.26 -4.15 17.06
CA LYS A 236 11.95 -3.07 17.78
C LYS A 236 11.49 -2.91 19.24
N GLY A 237 10.41 -3.58 19.66
CA GLY A 237 9.78 -3.38 20.96
C GLY A 237 8.96 -2.09 21.05
N ARG A 238 8.14 -1.97 22.11
CA ARG A 238 7.16 -0.88 22.27
C ARG A 238 7.78 0.51 22.46
N LEU A 239 9.00 0.61 22.99
CA LEU A 239 9.62 1.87 23.41
C LEU A 239 10.24 2.69 22.25
N GLY A 240 10.37 2.10 21.04
CA GLY A 240 10.94 2.75 19.85
C GLY A 240 10.02 2.76 18.63
N SER A 241 8.71 2.57 18.82
CA SER A 241 7.74 2.46 17.73
C SER A 241 7.15 3.81 17.35
N VAL A 242 7.14 4.12 16.05
CA VAL A 242 6.55 5.36 15.49
C VAL A 242 5.03 5.38 15.61
N ILE A 243 4.38 4.20 15.61
CA ILE A 243 2.93 4.10 15.79
C ILE A 243 2.58 4.01 17.27
N ASN A 244 1.54 4.72 17.71
CA ASN A 244 1.03 4.60 19.08
C ASN A 244 0.08 3.39 19.21
N THR A 245 -0.33 3.07 20.43
CA THR A 245 -1.25 1.94 20.70
C THR A 245 -2.61 2.12 20.03
N THR A 246 -3.10 3.36 19.88
CA THR A 246 -4.37 3.66 19.21
C THR A 246 -4.30 3.30 17.72
N ALA A 247 -3.26 3.77 17.02
CA ALA A 247 -3.01 3.44 15.62
C ALA A 247 -2.80 1.94 15.43
N GLU A 248 -2.08 1.27 16.34
CA GLU A 248 -1.95 -0.21 16.32
C GLU A 248 -3.31 -0.91 16.36
N ASN A 249 -4.21 -0.49 17.25
CA ASN A 249 -5.55 -1.08 17.36
C ASN A 249 -6.40 -0.84 16.10
N GLU A 250 -6.30 0.35 15.50
CA GLU A 250 -6.97 0.69 14.26
C GLU A 250 -6.46 -0.17 13.09
N VAL A 251 -5.14 -0.30 12.97
CA VAL A 251 -4.50 -1.20 11.99
C VAL A 251 -4.98 -2.64 12.18
N LEU A 252 -5.01 -3.15 13.42
CA LEU A 252 -5.53 -4.49 13.70
C LEU A 252 -7.01 -4.64 13.35
N GLY A 253 -7.82 -3.59 13.52
CA GLY A 253 -9.22 -3.56 13.08
C GLY A 253 -9.35 -3.70 11.57
N LEU A 254 -8.65 -2.85 10.83
CA LEU A 254 -8.61 -2.87 9.37
C LEU A 254 -8.15 -4.22 8.82
N LEU A 255 -7.12 -4.83 9.43
CA LEU A 255 -6.64 -6.16 9.04
C LEU A 255 -7.70 -7.25 9.24
N LYS A 256 -8.50 -7.21 10.31
CA LYS A 256 -9.58 -8.18 10.54
C LYS A 256 -10.67 -8.10 9.46
N GLU A 257 -11.11 -6.88 9.12
CA GLU A 257 -12.09 -6.69 8.04
C GLU A 257 -11.50 -7.13 6.68
N SER A 258 -10.26 -6.73 6.42
CA SER A 258 -9.54 -7.11 5.20
C SER A 258 -9.37 -8.62 5.03
N HIS A 259 -9.17 -9.36 6.13
CA HIS A 259 -9.05 -10.82 6.09
C HIS A 259 -10.29 -11.48 5.50
N THR A 260 -11.49 -10.98 5.84
CA THR A 260 -12.76 -11.50 5.34
C THR A 260 -12.86 -11.32 3.82
N ILE A 261 -12.53 -10.12 3.33
CA ILE A 261 -12.52 -9.79 1.89
C ILE A 261 -11.50 -10.66 1.14
N CYS A 262 -10.27 -10.78 1.68
CA CYS A 262 -9.22 -11.58 1.06
C CYS A 262 -9.56 -13.07 1.01
N LEU A 263 -10.23 -13.61 2.03
CA LEU A 263 -10.71 -14.99 2.03
C LEU A 263 -11.81 -15.20 0.97
N GLU A 264 -12.79 -14.29 0.89
CA GLU A 264 -13.84 -14.35 -0.12
C GLU A 264 -13.25 -14.38 -1.55
N LYS A 265 -12.20 -13.57 -1.78
CA LYS A 265 -11.56 -13.42 -3.09
C LYS A 265 -10.43 -14.41 -3.36
N SER A 266 -10.09 -15.26 -2.40
CA SER A 266 -8.97 -16.22 -2.49
C SER A 266 -9.14 -17.27 -3.58
N THR A 267 -10.38 -17.58 -3.96
CA THR A 267 -10.71 -18.57 -4.99
C THR A 267 -10.36 -18.09 -6.40
N ILE A 268 -10.37 -16.78 -6.62
CA ILE A 268 -10.12 -16.14 -7.92
C ILE A 268 -8.82 -15.34 -7.97
N SER A 269 -8.20 -15.08 -6.81
CA SER A 269 -6.95 -14.34 -6.70
C SER A 269 -5.97 -15.05 -5.77
N ARG A 270 -4.88 -15.58 -6.37
CA ARG A 270 -3.76 -16.17 -5.61
C ARG A 270 -3.12 -15.16 -4.67
N ASP A 271 -3.10 -13.88 -5.05
CA ASP A 271 -2.51 -12.83 -4.23
C ASP A 271 -3.41 -12.50 -3.03
N ALA A 272 -4.74 -12.51 -3.22
CA ALA A 272 -5.68 -12.40 -2.10
C ALA A 272 -5.54 -13.57 -1.11
N LEU A 273 -5.38 -14.81 -1.61
CA LEU A 273 -5.12 -15.98 -0.76
C LEU A 273 -3.83 -15.79 0.06
N ARG A 274 -2.74 -15.38 -0.58
CA ARG A 274 -1.45 -15.15 0.10
C ARG A 274 -1.54 -14.06 1.16
N VAL A 275 -2.16 -12.93 0.82
CA VAL A 275 -2.35 -11.83 1.76
C VAL A 275 -3.26 -12.24 2.90
N SER A 276 -4.28 -13.08 2.68
CA SER A 276 -5.10 -13.64 3.76
C SER A 276 -4.25 -14.43 4.78
N HIS A 277 -3.29 -15.23 4.31
CA HIS A 277 -2.36 -15.94 5.18
C HIS A 277 -1.44 -14.98 5.95
N ALA A 278 -0.92 -13.94 5.29
CA ALA A 278 -0.09 -12.93 5.94
C ALA A 278 -0.85 -12.19 7.05
N ILE A 279 -2.10 -11.77 6.78
CA ILE A 279 -2.97 -11.16 7.79
C ILE A 279 -3.17 -12.11 8.98
N ARG A 280 -3.51 -13.37 8.72
CA ARG A 280 -3.75 -14.36 9.77
C ARG A 280 -2.52 -14.54 10.66
N LEU A 281 -1.32 -14.60 10.08
CA LEU A 281 -0.08 -14.68 10.83
C LEU A 281 0.13 -13.45 11.71
N THR A 282 -0.01 -12.24 11.15
CA THR A 282 0.11 -10.98 11.88
C THR A 282 -0.89 -10.91 13.05
N LEU A 283 -2.15 -11.28 12.83
CA LEU A 283 -3.18 -11.29 13.89
C LEU A 283 -2.89 -12.31 14.99
N ASN A 284 -2.28 -13.46 14.65
CA ASN A 284 -1.89 -14.46 15.66
C ASN A 284 -0.73 -13.98 16.53
N ILE A 285 0.28 -13.34 15.93
CA ILE A 285 1.40 -12.76 16.68
C ILE A 285 0.90 -11.66 17.62
N ALA A 286 -0.02 -10.81 17.16
CA ALA A 286 -0.63 -9.76 17.99
C ALA A 286 -1.32 -10.34 19.24
N ARG A 287 -2.02 -11.47 19.10
CA ARG A 287 -2.69 -12.17 20.20
C ARG A 287 -1.70 -12.76 21.20
N GLN A 288 -0.59 -13.32 20.73
CA GLN A 288 0.46 -13.88 21.58
C GLN A 288 1.15 -12.77 22.39
N ALA A 289 1.52 -11.66 21.73
CA ALA A 289 2.13 -10.51 22.39
C ALA A 289 1.21 -9.86 23.45
N ASP A 290 -0.11 -9.87 23.23
CA ASP A 290 -1.09 -9.38 24.22
C ASP A 290 -1.25 -10.37 25.41
N GLY A 291 -1.19 -11.68 25.14
CA GLY A 291 -1.20 -12.73 26.15
C GLY A 291 0.02 -12.67 27.08
N GLU A 292 1.22 -12.54 26.52
CA GLU A 292 2.46 -12.40 27.30
C GLU A 292 2.49 -11.12 28.13
N ALA A 293 2.00 -10.00 27.59
CA ALA A 293 1.89 -8.75 28.34
C ALA A 293 0.93 -8.87 29.53
N LYS A 294 -0.20 -9.57 29.36
CA LYS A 294 -1.16 -9.85 30.44
C LYS A 294 -0.56 -10.75 31.52
N ILE A 295 0.13 -11.81 31.15
CA ILE A 295 0.80 -12.72 32.09
C ILE A 295 1.88 -11.97 32.90
N ASN A 296 2.72 -11.17 32.24
CA ASN A 296 3.74 -10.37 32.91
C ASN A 296 3.15 -9.30 33.85
N SER A 297 2.00 -8.71 33.50
CA SER A 297 1.27 -7.78 34.39
C SER A 297 0.68 -8.48 35.62
N GLN A 298 0.23 -9.73 35.47
CA GLN A 298 -0.26 -10.53 36.59
C GLN A 298 0.88 -10.96 37.52
N LEU A 299 2.01 -11.41 36.97
CA LEU A 299 3.20 -11.79 37.75
C LEU A 299 3.81 -10.60 38.51
N SER A 300 3.81 -9.40 37.93
CA SER A 300 4.29 -8.18 38.61
C SER A 300 3.32 -7.64 39.67
N SER A 301 2.05 -8.07 39.64
CA SER A 301 1.07 -7.75 40.69
C SER A 301 1.12 -8.72 41.90
N ILE A 302 1.82 -9.85 41.77
CA ILE A 302 2.07 -10.76 42.90
C ILE A 302 3.25 -10.19 43.71
N SER A 303 2.92 -9.40 44.73
CA SER A 303 3.90 -8.90 45.70
C SER A 303 4.38 -10.08 46.57
N LEU A 304 5.68 -10.37 46.55
CA LEU A 304 6.31 -11.25 47.54
C LEU A 304 6.11 -10.65 48.94
N PRO A 305 5.68 -11.43 49.95
CA PRO A 305 5.58 -10.93 51.31
C PRO A 305 6.98 -10.54 51.81
N HIS A 306 7.13 -9.31 52.29
CA HIS A 306 8.34 -8.86 52.98
C HIS A 306 8.67 -9.82 54.14
N PRO A 307 9.91 -10.33 54.26
CA PRO A 307 10.31 -11.04 55.46
C PRO A 307 10.44 -10.04 56.63
N PRO A 308 10.07 -10.44 57.86
CA PRO A 308 10.13 -9.54 59.00
C PRO A 308 11.59 -9.28 59.41
N VAL A 309 11.87 -8.02 59.73
CA VAL A 309 13.15 -7.55 60.27
C VAL A 309 13.31 -8.09 61.71
N GLY A 310 14.36 -8.87 61.95
CA GLY A 310 14.66 -9.45 63.26
C GLY A 310 16.17 -9.62 63.51
N LYS A 311 16.74 -8.62 64.20
CA LYS A 311 17.92 -8.58 65.10
C LYS A 311 19.13 -9.52 64.93
N SER A 312 20.29 -8.86 64.91
CA SER A 312 21.68 -9.34 65.06
C SER A 312 21.95 -10.24 66.27
N ALA A 313 22.75 -11.30 66.07
CA ALA A 313 23.71 -11.83 67.06
C ALA A 313 24.83 -12.63 66.36
N ALA A 314 26.04 -12.53 66.92
CA ALA A 314 27.34 -12.93 66.38
C ALA A 314 27.67 -14.43 66.45
N GLY A 315 28.64 -14.88 65.64
CA GLY A 315 29.35 -16.16 65.80
C GLY A 315 29.97 -16.73 64.51
N GLU A 316 31.26 -16.45 64.27
CA GLU A 316 32.17 -17.16 63.34
C GLU A 316 32.63 -18.54 63.92
N PRO A 317 33.49 -19.34 63.25
CA PRO A 317 33.56 -19.78 61.84
C PRO A 317 33.84 -21.32 61.74
N TYR A 318 34.16 -21.84 60.54
CA TYR A 318 34.96 -23.05 60.19
C TYR A 318 34.31 -23.97 59.13
N GLY A 319 35.08 -24.31 58.09
CA GLY A 319 34.88 -25.54 57.29
C GLY A 319 35.29 -25.43 55.82
N VAL A 320 36.46 -25.99 55.49
CA VAL A 320 37.16 -25.93 54.19
C VAL A 320 36.80 -27.13 53.27
N GLY A 321 36.39 -26.84 52.02
CA GLY A 321 36.59 -27.59 50.73
C GLY A 321 36.24 -29.09 50.61
N PRO A 322 36.39 -29.74 49.42
CA PRO A 322 36.65 -29.24 48.06
C PRO A 322 35.66 -29.76 46.99
N ALA A 323 35.85 -29.30 45.75
CA ALA A 323 35.14 -29.75 44.54
C ALA A 323 35.42 -31.22 44.16
N SER A 324 34.41 -31.93 43.63
CA SER A 324 34.49 -32.66 42.34
C SER A 324 33.24 -33.48 42.04
N LEU A 325 32.67 -33.20 40.86
CA LEU A 325 32.24 -34.14 39.82
C LEU A 325 31.28 -35.29 40.20
N LEU A 326 30.05 -35.21 39.66
CA LEU A 326 29.61 -36.19 38.65
C LEU A 326 28.61 -35.53 37.68
N LEU A 327 29.12 -35.34 36.46
CA LEU A 327 28.38 -35.12 35.22
C LEU A 327 27.53 -36.36 34.88
N GLN A 328 26.28 -36.13 34.52
CA GLN A 328 25.57 -36.81 33.41
C GLN A 328 24.21 -36.12 33.26
N GLY A 329 23.74 -35.62 32.12
CA GLY A 329 24.17 -35.47 30.73
C GLY A 329 23.01 -34.66 30.11
N ARG A 330 23.09 -33.95 29.00
CA ARG A 330 23.96 -34.04 27.84
C ARG A 330 23.70 -32.73 27.08
N HIS A 331 24.76 -32.03 26.70
CA HIS A 331 24.71 -31.06 25.62
C HIS A 331 24.06 -31.72 24.40
N ASN A 332 22.96 -31.16 23.91
CA ASN A 332 22.61 -31.26 22.50
C ASN A 332 22.43 -29.84 21.97
N HIS A 333 23.43 -29.44 21.23
CA HIS A 333 23.38 -28.44 20.19
C HIS A 333 22.26 -28.79 19.20
N ILE A 334 21.21 -27.97 19.15
CA ILE A 334 20.21 -27.93 18.07
C ILE A 334 19.90 -26.43 17.95
N GLN A 335 20.60 -25.63 17.14
CA GLN A 335 20.59 -25.66 15.67
C GLN A 335 19.20 -26.07 15.15
N GLY A 336 18.19 -25.23 15.40
CA GLY A 336 16.79 -25.54 15.06
C GLY A 336 15.83 -24.37 14.91
N GLU A 337 16.11 -23.16 15.41
CA GLU A 337 15.14 -22.04 15.34
C GLU A 337 15.52 -20.90 14.38
N GLU A 338 16.75 -20.87 13.86
CA GLU A 338 17.08 -20.04 12.67
C GLU A 338 16.42 -20.59 11.39
N ALA A 339 15.95 -21.85 11.40
CA ALA A 339 15.31 -22.51 10.27
C ALA A 339 13.79 -22.24 10.18
N ALA A 340 13.15 -21.62 11.17
CA ALA A 340 11.69 -21.40 11.15
C ALA A 340 11.26 -20.26 10.20
N PHE A 341 12.18 -19.36 9.84
CA PHE A 341 12.01 -18.43 8.71
C PHE A 341 12.64 -18.94 7.41
N GLY A 342 13.47 -19.99 7.47
CA GLY A 342 13.97 -20.74 6.32
C GLY A 342 12.99 -21.78 5.77
N ALA A 343 11.90 -22.07 6.50
CA ALA A 343 10.86 -23.03 6.13
C ALA A 343 9.59 -22.37 5.56
N LEU A 344 9.66 -21.10 5.15
CA LEU A 344 8.74 -20.59 4.14
C LEU A 344 9.13 -21.28 2.83
N ASP A 345 8.29 -22.21 2.37
CA ASP A 345 8.42 -22.88 1.07
C ASP A 345 8.89 -21.86 0.01
N VAL A 346 9.90 -22.25 -0.78
CA VAL A 346 10.53 -21.41 -1.79
C VAL A 346 9.48 -20.81 -2.73
N THR A 347 8.32 -21.47 -2.91
CA THR A 347 7.14 -20.95 -3.64
C THR A 347 6.31 -19.86 -2.93
N SER A 348 6.35 -19.78 -1.60
CA SER A 348 5.79 -18.69 -0.78
C SER A 348 6.75 -17.49 -0.71
N LEU A 349 8.07 -17.75 -0.75
CA LEU A 349 9.12 -16.74 -0.91
C LEU A 349 9.19 -16.17 -2.34
N PHE A 350 8.77 -16.93 -3.36
CA PHE A 350 8.66 -16.46 -4.75
C PHE A 350 7.62 -15.33 -4.95
N LEU A 351 6.76 -15.04 -3.98
CA LEU A 351 5.87 -13.87 -4.02
C LEU A 351 6.12 -12.80 -2.99
N PHE A 352 6.79 -13.15 -1.90
CA PHE A 352 7.66 -12.18 -1.26
C PHE A 352 8.54 -11.52 -2.35
N SER A 353 9.10 -12.27 -3.31
CA SER A 353 9.90 -11.81 -4.45
C SER A 353 9.24 -10.83 -5.45
N ARG A 354 7.91 -10.82 -5.67
CA ARG A 354 7.30 -9.76 -6.53
C ARG A 354 7.29 -8.38 -5.86
N TYR A 355 7.19 -8.36 -4.53
CA TYR A 355 7.31 -7.14 -3.72
C TYR A 355 8.72 -6.93 -3.15
N LEU A 356 9.58 -7.96 -3.13
CA LEU A 356 11.00 -7.95 -2.73
C LEU A 356 12.00 -7.72 -3.85
N ALA A 357 11.63 -7.90 -5.12
CA ALA A 357 12.46 -7.43 -6.24
C ALA A 357 12.64 -5.89 -6.22
N LEU A 358 11.95 -5.21 -5.30
CA LEU A 358 12.05 -3.79 -4.97
C LEU A 358 12.57 -3.56 -3.54
N ILE A 359 13.01 -4.62 -2.85
CA ILE A 359 13.60 -4.61 -1.50
C ILE A 359 15.09 -5.02 -1.53
N PHE A 360 15.55 -5.71 -2.58
CA PHE A 360 16.98 -5.90 -2.88
C PHE A 360 17.40 -5.17 -4.15
#